data_AF-A0A843D155-F1
#
_entry.id   AF-A0A843D155-F1
#
_cell.length_a   1.000
_cell.length_b   1.000
_cell.length_c   1.000
_cell.angle_alpha   90.00
_cell.angle_beta   90.00
_cell.angle_gamma   90.00
#
_symmetry.space_group_name_H-M   'P 1'
#
loop_
_entity.id
_entity.type
_entity.pdbx_description
1 polymer ?
#
loop_
_entity_poly.entity_id
_entity_poly.type
_entity_poly.pdbx_seq_one_letter_code
_entity_poly.pdbx_strand_id
1 'polypeptide(L)'
;MSYKTARRIFAVAILLCVCLLFASPAAAAFSGSGTEADPYLIQSNADMKKLAELVNAGEEKYASAHYLLTADLALEDENWTPIGSSMGKSFAGVFDGNEKTVTYSIDEIAYRCTGLFGSNAGTIQNLYVKCLISGVYDDPGLYAGGITGMNFQGTIENCVSSAEIHVLSGAVYAGGIAGYDSGGVIQECSSEVEISAESLDDDTVGAGGIVGDTSGKVDACTAAGTVYANGAESVYAGGIAGVSWNKEISRCTAGVDVSAAGVSDDMYAGGVAGMNQGVIADCTVKSCDVSAVCSGEDWTYTYAGGITGRNYESGEIKDCVTDADVSASASAVPADDNDNWPQVFAGGLVGYNAGKIADCLTSGSVSGEAEGEVFSDALVGQDEGTVKNCAAGDGPMSDNTPSDDSAESPIPALGMVLGGLCAAGVLRRK
;
A
#
# COMPACT_ATOMS: atom_id res chain seq x y z
N MET A 1 48.82 58.79 -8.02
CA MET A 1 47.49 58.26 -7.69
C MET A 1 46.75 59.32 -6.87
N SER A 2 45.61 59.84 -7.35
CA SER A 2 44.95 61.02 -6.77
C SER A 2 44.36 60.73 -5.39
N TYR A 3 44.46 61.68 -4.46
CA TYR A 3 43.93 61.61 -3.08
C TYR A 3 42.42 61.27 -3.03
N LYS A 4 41.67 61.57 -4.10
CA LYS A 4 40.26 61.20 -4.26
C LYS A 4 40.03 59.70 -4.49
N THR A 5 41.00 58.99 -5.07
CA THR A 5 40.91 57.56 -5.37
C THR A 5 41.18 56.73 -4.12
N ALA A 6 42.15 57.12 -3.29
CA ALA A 6 42.47 56.43 -2.03
C ALA A 6 41.33 56.50 -1.00
N ARG A 7 40.62 57.64 -0.91
CA ARG A 7 39.51 57.84 0.03
C ARG A 7 38.26 57.01 -0.32
N ARG A 8 38.03 56.73 -1.61
CA ARG A 8 36.93 55.86 -2.07
C ARG A 8 37.21 54.39 -1.82
N ILE A 9 38.47 53.96 -1.96
CA ILE A 9 38.87 52.56 -1.69
C ILE A 9 38.77 52.26 -0.18
N PHE A 10 39.18 53.21 0.68
CA PHE A 10 39.10 53.03 2.14
C PHE A 10 37.66 53.02 2.69
N ALA A 11 36.76 53.84 2.12
CA ALA A 11 35.34 53.84 2.52
C ALA A 11 34.59 52.58 2.06
N VAL A 12 34.93 52.05 0.88
CA VAL A 12 34.35 50.79 0.35
C VAL A 12 34.87 49.58 1.12
N ALA A 13 36.15 49.56 1.51
CA ALA A 13 36.73 48.48 2.33
C ALA A 13 36.15 48.42 3.75
N ILE A 14 35.87 49.57 4.38
CA ILE A 14 35.21 49.61 5.69
C ILE A 14 33.74 49.19 5.57
N LEU A 15 33.03 49.57 4.50
CA LEU A 15 31.64 49.15 4.28
C LEU A 15 31.53 47.63 3.99
N LEU A 16 32.47 47.05 3.25
CA LEU A 16 32.56 45.59 3.02
C LEU A 16 32.95 44.82 4.29
N CYS A 17 33.85 45.35 5.12
CA CYS A 17 34.18 44.75 6.42
C CYS A 17 33.02 44.83 7.42
N VAL A 18 32.21 45.89 7.38
CA VAL A 18 31.05 46.04 8.27
C VAL A 18 29.86 45.17 7.82
N CYS A 19 29.67 44.94 6.52
CA CYS A 19 28.65 43.99 6.03
C CYS A 19 28.98 42.51 6.33
N LEU A 20 30.26 42.15 6.46
CA LEU A 20 30.69 40.79 6.86
C LEU A 20 30.59 40.55 8.37
N LEU A 21 30.30 41.57 9.19
CA LEU A 21 30.21 41.48 10.64
C LEU A 21 28.77 41.33 11.19
N PHE A 22 27.76 41.27 10.31
CA PHE A 22 26.35 41.12 10.71
C PHE A 22 25.59 40.01 9.97
N ALA A 23 26.28 39.06 9.34
CA ALA A 23 25.64 37.79 9.03
C ALA A 23 25.45 37.05 10.37
N SER A 24 24.33 37.33 11.06
CA SER A 24 23.88 36.49 12.16
C SER A 24 23.87 35.05 11.63
N PRO A 25 24.46 34.07 12.32
CA PRO A 25 24.25 32.68 11.92
C PRO A 25 22.75 32.47 11.85
N ALA A 26 22.27 31.95 10.73
CA ALA A 26 20.87 31.53 10.63
C ALA A 26 20.59 30.63 11.84
N ALA A 27 19.53 30.92 12.59
CA ALA A 27 19.14 30.07 13.70
C ALA A 27 19.02 28.63 13.18
N ALA A 28 19.63 27.68 13.89
CA ALA A 28 19.53 26.27 13.51
C ALA A 28 18.05 25.89 13.47
N ALA A 29 17.62 25.21 12.40
CA ALA A 29 16.23 24.82 12.22
C ALA A 29 15.75 23.85 13.31
N PHE A 30 16.69 23.07 13.86
CA PHE A 30 16.46 22.07 14.91
C PHE A 30 17.61 22.09 15.91
N SER A 31 17.36 21.53 17.10
CA SER A 31 18.42 21.08 17.99
C SER A 31 19.09 19.82 17.43
N GLY A 32 20.42 19.72 17.55
CA GLY A 32 21.23 18.66 16.94
C GLY A 32 21.82 19.06 15.58
N SER A 33 22.64 18.21 14.98
CA SER A 33 23.32 18.47 13.70
C SER A 33 22.72 17.68 12.53
N GLY A 34 21.84 16.72 12.79
CA GLY A 34 21.18 15.87 11.78
C GLY A 34 22.03 14.67 11.36
N THR A 35 23.05 14.34 12.15
CA THR A 35 23.92 13.17 11.94
C THR A 35 23.45 12.01 12.80
N GLU A 36 23.85 10.78 12.50
CA GLU A 36 23.50 9.60 13.30
C GLU A 36 23.90 9.76 14.79
N ALA A 37 25.06 10.34 15.07
CA ALA A 37 25.54 10.55 16.45
C ALA A 37 24.89 11.75 17.17
N ASP A 38 24.24 12.65 16.41
CA ASP A 38 23.63 13.88 16.91
C ASP A 38 22.45 14.26 16.00
N PRO A 39 21.34 13.49 16.07
CA PRO A 39 20.19 13.64 15.19
C PRO A 39 19.46 14.96 15.48
N TYR A 40 18.69 15.44 14.50
CA TYR A 40 17.76 16.53 14.73
C TYR A 40 16.65 16.07 15.67
N LEU A 41 16.47 16.78 16.77
CA LEU A 41 15.43 16.47 17.75
C LEU A 41 14.11 17.09 17.31
N ILE A 42 13.07 16.26 17.19
CA ILE A 42 11.70 16.71 17.01
C ILE A 42 11.03 16.66 18.38
N GLN A 43 10.75 17.84 18.94
CA GLN A 43 10.27 18.01 20.31
C GLN A 43 8.88 18.61 20.40
N SER A 44 8.38 19.12 19.27
CA SER A 44 7.13 19.86 19.19
C SER A 44 6.47 19.73 17.83
N ASN A 45 5.17 20.05 17.78
CA ASN A 45 4.42 20.15 16.53
C ASN A 45 5.08 21.14 15.55
N ALA A 46 5.70 22.22 16.06
CA ALA A 46 6.38 23.20 15.24
C ALA A 46 7.63 22.62 14.55
N ASP A 47 8.38 21.76 15.25
CA ASP A 47 9.53 21.07 14.66
C ASP A 47 9.07 20.11 13.56
N MET A 48 8.00 19.35 13.81
CA MET A 48 7.46 18.40 12.84
C MET A 48 6.93 19.10 11.58
N LYS A 49 6.21 20.22 11.75
CA LYS A 49 5.80 21.10 10.63
C LYS A 49 7.01 21.69 9.90
N LYS A 50 8.07 22.06 10.64
CA LYS A 50 9.28 22.61 10.04
C LYS A 50 10.02 21.57 9.20
N LEU A 51 10.04 20.31 9.64
CA LEU A 51 10.57 19.19 8.87
C LEU A 51 9.81 19.04 7.55
N ALA A 52 8.47 18.99 7.59
CA ALA A 52 7.64 18.92 6.40
C ALA A 52 7.93 20.10 5.45
N GLU A 53 7.99 21.34 5.95
CA GLU A 53 8.31 22.53 5.15
C GLU A 53 9.66 22.40 4.42
N LEU A 54 10.72 21.99 5.13
CA LEU A 54 12.07 21.93 4.59
C LEU A 54 12.24 20.80 3.56
N VAL A 55 11.69 19.62 3.83
CA VAL A 55 11.68 18.50 2.88
C VAL A 55 10.86 18.88 1.65
N ASN A 56 9.69 19.49 1.85
CA ASN A 56 8.83 19.92 0.76
C ASN A 56 9.39 21.13 -0.01
N ALA A 57 10.36 21.86 0.53
CA ALA A 57 11.12 22.87 -0.19
C ALA A 57 12.24 22.28 -1.07
N GLY A 58 12.54 20.98 -0.94
CA GLY A 58 13.63 20.32 -1.65
C GLY A 58 15.00 20.56 -1.03
N GLU A 59 15.05 20.89 0.27
CA GLU A 59 16.31 21.10 0.98
C GLU A 59 16.97 19.76 1.33
N GLU A 60 17.81 19.26 0.43
CA GLU A 60 18.49 17.95 0.50
C GLU A 60 19.12 17.65 1.85
N LYS A 61 19.71 18.68 2.49
CA LYS A 61 20.31 18.58 3.82
C LYS A 61 19.32 18.03 4.85
N TYR A 62 18.07 18.47 4.80
CA TYR A 62 17.04 18.05 5.75
C TYR A 62 16.31 16.80 5.26
N ALA A 63 16.15 16.61 3.95
CA ALA A 63 15.55 15.39 3.40
C ALA A 63 16.33 14.11 3.73
N SER A 64 17.66 14.20 3.86
CA SER A 64 18.55 13.05 4.09
C SER A 64 19.16 12.97 5.50
N ALA A 65 18.66 13.75 6.46
CA ALA A 65 19.21 13.81 7.82
C ALA A 65 18.65 12.73 8.75
N HIS A 66 19.26 12.56 9.93
CA HIS A 66 18.73 11.73 11.01
C HIS A 66 17.87 12.57 11.97
N TYR A 67 16.73 12.00 12.36
CA TYR A 67 15.74 12.61 13.23
C TYR A 67 15.39 11.67 14.39
N LEU A 68 15.13 12.25 15.55
CA LEU A 68 14.70 11.54 16.74
C LEU A 68 13.49 12.23 17.38
N LEU A 69 12.38 11.51 17.54
CA LEU A 69 11.25 12.00 18.31
C LEU A 69 11.57 11.98 19.81
N THR A 70 11.27 13.08 20.50
CA THR A 70 11.52 13.21 21.95
C THR A 70 10.25 13.41 22.77
N ALA A 71 9.10 13.56 22.11
CA ALA A 71 7.80 13.71 22.73
C ALA A 71 6.71 13.17 21.78
N ASP A 72 5.57 12.77 22.35
CA ASP A 72 4.37 12.50 21.57
C ASP A 72 3.84 13.80 20.98
N LEU A 73 3.34 13.74 19.74
CA LEU A 73 2.88 14.90 18.97
C LEU A 73 1.41 14.74 18.57
N ALA A 74 0.64 15.81 18.68
CA ALA A 74 -0.76 15.85 18.27
C ALA A 74 -0.96 17.00 17.28
N LEU A 75 -1.11 16.67 16.00
CA LEU A 75 -1.10 17.58 14.85
C LEU A 75 -2.52 17.86 14.31
N GLU A 76 -3.56 17.48 15.05
CA GLU A 76 -4.98 17.51 14.64
C GLU A 76 -5.60 18.93 14.58
N ASP A 77 -4.91 19.96 15.09
CA ASP A 77 -5.43 21.34 15.09
C ASP A 77 -5.51 21.96 13.68
N GLU A 78 -4.86 21.36 12.68
CA GLU A 78 -4.79 21.81 11.29
C GLU A 78 -4.71 20.62 10.33
N ASN A 79 -5.17 20.78 9.09
CA ASN A 79 -5.00 19.78 8.03
C ASN A 79 -3.50 19.48 7.81
N TRP A 80 -3.09 18.24 8.01
CA TRP A 80 -1.68 17.86 7.98
C TRP A 80 -1.09 17.96 6.56
N THR A 81 0.13 18.50 6.46
CA THR A 81 0.91 18.50 5.22
C THR A 81 1.96 17.38 5.28
N PRO A 82 1.87 16.35 4.42
CA PRO A 82 2.80 15.22 4.46
C PRO A 82 4.27 15.63 4.28
N ILE A 83 5.18 14.94 4.98
CA ILE A 83 6.62 15.08 4.77
C ILE A 83 6.99 14.38 3.45
N GLY A 84 7.55 15.11 2.50
CA GLY A 84 7.86 14.59 1.17
C GLY A 84 6.63 14.49 0.29
N SER A 85 6.01 15.63 0.02
CA SER A 85 4.72 15.78 -0.66
C SER A 85 4.65 15.35 -2.12
N SER A 86 5.76 14.84 -2.69
CA SER A 86 5.78 14.25 -4.03
C SER A 86 6.96 13.31 -4.21
N MET A 87 6.93 12.48 -5.26
CA MET A 87 8.01 11.56 -5.63
C MET A 87 9.37 12.26 -5.86
N GLY A 88 9.37 13.56 -6.19
CA GLY A 88 10.59 14.34 -6.38
C GLY A 88 11.13 14.97 -5.09
N LYS A 89 10.45 14.75 -3.96
CA LYS A 89 10.75 15.34 -2.65
C LYS A 89 10.69 14.30 -1.54
N SER A 90 10.92 13.03 -1.86
CA SER A 90 10.86 11.94 -0.89
C SER A 90 11.76 12.21 0.33
N PHE A 91 11.27 11.85 1.51
CA PHE A 91 12.13 11.77 2.69
C PHE A 91 13.13 10.63 2.49
N ALA A 92 14.43 10.92 2.56
CA ALA A 92 15.51 9.97 2.29
C ALA A 92 16.43 9.76 3.51
N GLY A 93 16.06 10.33 4.66
CA GLY A 93 16.81 10.28 5.90
C GLY A 93 16.43 9.10 6.78
N VAL A 94 16.75 9.23 8.07
CA VAL A 94 16.31 8.29 9.11
C VAL A 94 15.40 9.03 10.07
N PHE A 95 14.17 8.53 10.24
CA PHE A 95 13.23 9.05 11.22
C PHE A 95 13.00 7.99 12.29
N ASP A 96 13.62 8.18 13.45
CA ASP A 96 13.42 7.32 14.61
C ASP A 96 12.31 7.90 15.50
N GLY A 97 11.17 7.22 15.52
CA GLY A 97 10.01 7.56 16.34
C GLY A 97 10.27 7.37 17.83
N ASN A 98 11.30 6.61 18.24
CA ASN A 98 11.66 6.39 19.64
C ASN A 98 10.46 5.95 20.51
N GLU A 99 9.61 5.09 19.94
CA GLU A 99 8.36 4.58 20.52
C GLU A 99 7.38 5.69 20.94
N LYS A 100 7.45 6.84 20.27
CA LYS A 100 6.53 7.97 20.46
C LYS A 100 5.39 7.93 19.46
N THR A 101 4.31 8.58 19.86
CA THR A 101 3.09 8.67 19.05
C THR A 101 3.02 9.99 18.31
N VAL A 102 2.67 9.92 17.03
CA VAL A 102 2.24 11.07 16.23
C VAL A 102 0.77 10.87 15.86
N THR A 103 -0.09 11.77 16.34
CA THR A 103 -1.49 11.83 15.94
C THR A 103 -1.68 12.94 14.90
N TYR A 104 -2.35 12.68 13.78
CA TYR A 104 -2.64 13.70 12.77
C TYR A 104 -3.95 13.42 12.01
N SER A 105 -4.47 14.44 11.33
CA SER A 105 -5.63 14.30 10.45
C SER A 105 -5.39 14.97 9.10
N ILE A 106 -5.94 14.36 8.04
CA ILE A 106 -6.04 14.94 6.71
C ILE A 106 -7.52 14.87 6.29
N ASP A 107 -8.20 16.01 6.21
CA ASP A 107 -9.60 16.13 5.79
C ASP A 107 -9.76 16.81 4.42
N GLU A 108 -8.69 17.44 3.93
CA GLU A 108 -8.60 17.99 2.57
C GLU A 108 -7.34 17.43 1.89
N ILE A 109 -7.54 16.44 1.01
CA ILE A 109 -6.45 15.74 0.33
C ILE A 109 -5.89 16.62 -0.80
N ALA A 110 -4.72 17.22 -0.58
CA ALA A 110 -4.06 18.08 -1.55
C ALA A 110 -2.95 17.38 -2.35
N TYR A 111 -2.59 16.13 -1.99
CA TYR A 111 -1.42 15.44 -2.53
C TYR A 111 -1.76 14.00 -2.90
N ARG A 112 -1.30 13.58 -4.09
CA ARG A 112 -1.35 12.18 -4.56
C ARG A 112 -0.75 11.19 -3.57
N CYS A 113 0.33 11.53 -2.90
CA CYS A 113 0.93 10.68 -1.88
C CYS A 113 0.61 11.27 -0.51
N THR A 114 -0.27 10.61 0.25
CA THR A 114 -0.81 11.12 1.51
C THR A 114 -0.59 10.15 2.67
N GLY A 115 -0.27 10.72 3.83
CA GLY A 115 0.16 10.01 5.03
C GLY A 115 0.93 10.95 5.96
N LEU A 116 1.51 10.42 7.05
CA LEU A 116 2.46 11.21 7.83
C LEU A 116 3.62 11.68 6.93
N PHE A 117 4.13 10.75 6.12
CA PHE A 117 5.05 10.99 5.02
C PHE A 117 4.30 10.84 3.68
N GLY A 118 4.44 11.79 2.77
CA GLY A 118 3.90 11.63 1.43
C GLY A 118 4.66 10.52 0.70
N SER A 119 5.98 10.68 0.60
CA SER A 119 6.87 9.74 -0.08
C SER A 119 8.11 9.45 0.77
N ASN A 120 8.37 8.18 1.04
CA ASN A 120 9.54 7.68 1.77
C ASN A 120 10.52 6.99 0.81
N ALA A 121 11.79 7.34 0.89
CA ALA A 121 12.92 6.65 0.26
C ALA A 121 14.06 6.39 1.27
N GLY A 122 13.81 6.68 2.56
CA GLY A 122 14.74 6.50 3.66
C GLY A 122 14.25 5.41 4.62
N THR A 123 14.50 5.61 5.91
CA THR A 123 14.10 4.69 6.98
C THR A 123 13.16 5.40 7.95
N ILE A 124 11.99 4.80 8.19
CA ILE A 124 11.05 5.20 9.24
C ILE A 124 10.98 4.03 10.23
N GLN A 125 11.29 4.28 11.50
CA GLN A 125 11.40 3.21 12.49
C GLN A 125 10.83 3.60 13.86
N ASN A 126 10.44 2.60 14.65
CA ASN A 126 10.05 2.73 16.06
C ASN A 126 8.97 3.81 16.29
N LEU A 127 7.99 3.91 15.39
CA LEU A 127 7.01 4.99 15.39
C LEU A 127 5.60 4.46 15.61
N TYR A 128 4.86 5.14 16.47
CA TYR A 128 3.42 4.95 16.60
C TYR A 128 2.69 6.09 15.89
N VAL A 129 1.72 5.74 15.04
CA VAL A 129 0.89 6.68 14.31
C VAL A 129 -0.57 6.43 14.65
N LYS A 130 -1.30 7.52 14.90
CA LYS A 130 -2.76 7.52 14.90
C LYS A 130 -3.24 8.54 13.87
N CYS A 131 -4.10 8.14 12.94
CA CYS A 131 -4.55 9.07 11.92
C CYS A 131 -5.98 8.88 11.46
N LEU A 132 -6.56 10.00 11.02
CA LEU A 132 -7.75 10.06 10.18
C LEU A 132 -7.34 10.66 8.83
N ILE A 133 -7.54 9.92 7.74
CA ILE A 133 -7.39 10.41 6.38
C ILE A 133 -8.75 10.29 5.71
N SER A 134 -9.41 11.41 5.44
CA SER A 134 -10.72 11.44 4.83
C SER A 134 -10.76 12.48 3.72
N GLY A 135 -11.38 12.17 2.59
CA GLY A 135 -11.65 13.17 1.57
C GLY A 135 -11.58 12.66 0.15
N VAL A 136 -11.75 13.59 -0.78
CA VAL A 136 -11.75 13.34 -2.23
C VAL A 136 -10.47 13.91 -2.84
N TYR A 137 -9.88 13.18 -3.78
CA TYR A 137 -8.75 13.64 -4.58
C TYR A 137 -9.08 13.57 -6.09
N ASP A 138 -9.25 14.72 -6.73
CA ASP A 138 -9.74 14.87 -8.12
C ASP A 138 -8.65 14.68 -9.21
N ASP A 139 -7.63 13.85 -8.99
CA ASP A 139 -6.49 13.59 -9.91
C ASP A 139 -6.26 12.05 -9.97
N PRO A 140 -5.66 11.46 -11.03
CA PRO A 140 -6.00 10.12 -11.51
C PRO A 140 -5.43 8.97 -10.65
N GLY A 141 -4.93 9.26 -9.46
CA GLY A 141 -4.40 8.22 -8.58
C GLY A 141 -4.02 8.77 -7.23
N LEU A 142 -4.55 8.17 -6.18
CA LEU A 142 -4.26 8.46 -4.78
C LEU A 142 -3.53 7.28 -4.13
N TYR A 143 -2.44 7.57 -3.42
CA TYR A 143 -1.76 6.64 -2.53
C TYR A 143 -1.91 7.14 -1.10
N ALA A 144 -2.73 6.46 -0.31
CA ALA A 144 -3.03 6.81 1.07
C ALA A 144 -2.47 5.74 2.00
N GLY A 145 -1.57 6.13 2.91
CA GLY A 145 -1.18 5.25 3.99
C GLY A 145 -0.96 5.96 5.31
N GLY A 146 -1.26 5.27 6.40
CA GLY A 146 -1.16 5.86 7.74
C GLY A 146 0.25 6.35 8.06
N ILE A 147 1.29 5.61 7.65
CA ILE A 147 2.68 6.06 7.79
C ILE A 147 3.14 6.79 6.54
N THR A 148 2.97 6.18 5.37
CA THR A 148 3.35 6.82 4.11
C THR A 148 2.37 6.61 2.97
N GLY A 149 2.19 7.62 2.11
CA GLY A 149 1.48 7.42 0.85
C GLY A 149 2.26 6.46 -0.06
N MET A 150 3.53 6.77 -0.31
CA MET A 150 4.41 5.97 -1.17
C MET A 150 5.71 5.59 -0.47
N ASN A 151 6.01 4.29 -0.40
CA ASN A 151 7.31 3.78 -0.02
C ASN A 151 8.13 3.45 -1.28
N PHE A 152 9.05 4.32 -1.67
CA PHE A 152 9.89 4.16 -2.86
C PHE A 152 11.28 3.65 -2.48
N GLN A 153 11.46 2.33 -2.49
CA GLN A 153 12.71 1.67 -2.06
C GLN A 153 13.16 2.03 -0.63
N GLY A 154 12.24 2.57 0.18
CA GLY A 154 12.46 2.89 1.58
C GLY A 154 12.22 1.68 2.50
N THR A 155 12.59 1.85 3.76
CA THR A 155 12.33 0.88 4.84
C THR A 155 11.37 1.48 5.85
N ILE A 156 10.35 0.72 6.21
CA ILE A 156 9.45 1.01 7.34
C ILE A 156 9.54 -0.19 8.27
N GLU A 157 10.03 0.02 9.49
CA GLU A 157 10.26 -1.07 10.43
C GLU A 157 9.81 -0.77 11.85
N ASN A 158 9.31 -1.78 12.56
CA ASN A 158 8.89 -1.66 13.96
C ASN A 158 7.95 -0.46 14.20
N CYS A 159 6.95 -0.30 13.33
CA CYS A 159 5.99 0.78 13.43
C CYS A 159 4.57 0.25 13.68
N VAL A 160 3.75 1.05 14.37
CA VAL A 160 2.34 0.73 14.62
C VAL A 160 1.48 1.85 14.07
N SER A 161 0.45 1.50 13.30
CA SER A 161 -0.52 2.44 12.74
C SER A 161 -1.92 2.13 13.23
N SER A 162 -2.62 3.13 13.74
CA SER A 162 -4.06 3.11 14.02
C SER A 162 -4.71 4.09 13.06
N ALA A 163 -5.23 3.59 11.94
CA ALA A 163 -5.59 4.41 10.78
C ALA A 163 -7.05 4.24 10.38
N GLU A 164 -7.79 5.34 10.39
CA GLU A 164 -9.10 5.48 9.75
C GLU A 164 -8.88 6.17 8.39
N ILE A 165 -9.15 5.46 7.29
CA ILE A 165 -8.88 5.94 5.92
C ILE A 165 -10.17 5.83 5.09
N HIS A 166 -10.78 6.96 4.75
CA HIS A 166 -12.01 7.05 3.96
C HIS A 166 -11.77 7.95 2.75
N VAL A 167 -11.36 7.35 1.64
CA VAL A 167 -10.83 8.09 0.49
C VAL A 167 -11.56 7.73 -0.79
N LEU A 168 -11.73 8.77 -1.62
CA LEU A 168 -12.39 8.68 -2.91
C LEU A 168 -11.53 9.41 -3.96
N SER A 169 -11.17 8.75 -5.06
CA SER A 169 -10.34 9.35 -6.14
C SER A 169 -10.61 8.65 -7.47
N GLY A 170 -9.85 8.91 -8.54
CA GLY A 170 -9.86 8.06 -9.73
C GLY A 170 -9.36 6.66 -9.37
N ALA A 171 -8.06 6.39 -9.52
CA ALA A 171 -7.44 5.20 -8.91
C ALA A 171 -7.15 5.43 -7.42
N VAL A 172 -7.33 4.40 -6.58
CA VAL A 172 -7.05 4.48 -5.15
C VAL A 172 -6.21 3.30 -4.69
N TYR A 173 -5.12 3.60 -3.97
CA TYR A 173 -4.34 2.60 -3.24
C TYR A 173 -4.25 3.00 -1.77
N ALA A 174 -4.88 2.22 -0.90
CA ALA A 174 -4.98 2.51 0.52
C ALA A 174 -4.36 1.39 1.37
N GLY A 175 -3.55 1.74 2.35
CA GLY A 175 -3.12 0.76 3.34
C GLY A 175 -2.74 1.34 4.68
N GLY A 176 -2.87 0.55 5.73
CA GLY A 176 -2.67 1.03 7.11
C GLY A 176 -1.26 1.57 7.37
N ILE A 177 -0.25 0.99 6.71
CA ILE A 177 1.14 1.47 6.76
C ILE A 177 1.46 2.29 5.50
N ALA A 178 1.26 1.71 4.32
CA ALA A 178 1.61 2.33 3.05
C ALA A 178 0.45 2.28 2.03
N GLY A 179 0.26 3.34 1.24
CA GLY A 179 -0.64 3.25 0.08
C GLY A 179 -0.04 2.41 -1.05
N TYR A 180 1.19 2.76 -1.44
CA TYR A 180 1.93 2.11 -2.53
C TYR A 180 3.38 1.83 -2.12
N ASP A 181 3.84 0.59 -2.28
CA ASP A 181 5.22 0.19 -2.01
C ASP A 181 5.95 -0.23 -3.30
N SER A 182 6.87 0.63 -3.74
CA SER A 182 7.65 0.47 -4.96
C SER A 182 9.03 -0.10 -4.63
N GLY A 183 9.08 -1.41 -4.42
CA GLY A 183 10.32 -2.14 -4.18
C GLY A 183 11.00 -1.84 -2.84
N GLY A 184 10.27 -1.33 -1.85
CA GLY A 184 10.78 -1.11 -0.50
C GLY A 184 10.64 -2.33 0.41
N VAL A 185 10.78 -2.08 1.71
CA VAL A 185 10.62 -3.08 2.78
C VAL A 185 9.69 -2.52 3.85
N ILE A 186 8.63 -3.27 4.15
CA ILE A 186 7.76 -3.05 5.30
C ILE A 186 7.89 -4.27 6.21
N GLN A 187 8.48 -4.10 7.39
CA GLN A 187 8.75 -5.24 8.26
C GLN A 187 8.43 -4.98 9.73
N GLU A 188 8.02 -6.02 10.45
CA GLU A 188 7.76 -5.93 11.90
C GLU A 188 6.75 -4.83 12.26
N CYS A 189 5.78 -4.56 11.38
CA CYS A 189 4.79 -3.51 11.55
C CYS A 189 3.44 -4.08 11.99
N SER A 190 2.67 -3.28 12.73
CA SER A 190 1.30 -3.60 13.11
C SER A 190 0.34 -2.53 12.65
N SER A 191 -0.85 -2.91 12.18
CA SER A 191 -1.88 -1.97 11.78
C SER A 191 -3.26 -2.33 12.32
N GLU A 192 -3.92 -1.38 12.96
CA GLU A 192 -5.35 -1.43 13.31
C GLU A 192 -6.07 -0.45 12.39
N VAL A 193 -6.95 -0.94 11.50
CA VAL A 193 -7.45 -0.16 10.38
C VAL A 193 -8.98 -0.16 10.25
N GLU A 194 -9.51 0.96 9.77
CA GLU A 194 -10.82 1.06 9.14
C GLU A 194 -10.62 1.74 7.78
N ILE A 195 -10.59 0.95 6.69
CA ILE A 195 -10.33 1.44 5.34
C ILE A 195 -11.60 1.36 4.49
N SER A 196 -12.01 2.50 3.91
CA SER A 196 -12.96 2.61 2.79
C SER A 196 -12.26 3.31 1.63
N ALA A 197 -11.87 2.53 0.62
CA ALA A 197 -11.19 3.01 -0.57
C ALA A 197 -12.15 2.90 -1.77
N GLU A 198 -12.45 4.03 -2.41
CA GLU A 198 -13.49 4.10 -3.45
C GLU A 198 -12.99 4.83 -4.72
N SER A 199 -13.41 4.37 -5.91
CA SER A 199 -13.18 5.08 -7.17
C SER A 199 -14.35 5.99 -7.56
N LEU A 200 -14.05 7.14 -8.18
CA LEU A 200 -14.99 8.08 -8.78
C LEU A 200 -15.40 7.69 -10.20
N ASP A 201 -14.48 7.02 -10.89
CA ASP A 201 -14.55 6.67 -12.30
C ASP A 201 -14.25 5.17 -12.47
N ASP A 202 -14.18 4.74 -13.73
CA ASP A 202 -13.75 3.40 -14.15
C ASP A 202 -12.23 3.26 -13.96
N ASP A 203 -11.77 3.26 -12.70
CA ASP A 203 -10.35 3.15 -12.32
C ASP A 203 -10.16 2.07 -11.24
N THR A 204 -8.93 1.56 -11.17
CA THR A 204 -8.51 0.50 -10.24
C THR A 204 -8.51 0.95 -8.77
N VAL A 205 -8.99 0.07 -7.89
CA VAL A 205 -8.90 0.25 -6.43
C VAL A 205 -8.11 -0.88 -5.80
N GLY A 206 -7.13 -0.56 -4.96
CA GLY A 206 -6.34 -1.51 -4.17
C GLY A 206 -6.32 -1.15 -2.69
N ALA A 207 -6.87 -2.00 -1.82
CA ALA A 207 -6.87 -1.76 -0.39
C ALA A 207 -6.26 -2.94 0.38
N GLY A 208 -5.36 -2.65 1.31
CA GLY A 208 -4.72 -3.66 2.16
C GLY A 208 -4.54 -3.22 3.60
N GLY A 209 -4.68 -4.14 4.55
CA GLY A 209 -4.50 -3.80 5.97
C GLY A 209 -3.11 -3.23 6.30
N ILE A 210 -2.07 -3.64 5.56
CA ILE A 210 -0.72 -3.07 5.64
C ILE A 210 -0.43 -2.16 4.45
N VAL A 211 -0.66 -2.66 3.23
CA VAL A 211 -0.27 -1.97 1.99
C VAL A 211 -1.31 -2.09 0.88
N GLY A 212 -1.65 -1.00 0.17
CA GLY A 212 -2.61 -1.07 -0.95
C GLY A 212 -2.09 -1.89 -2.12
N ASP A 213 -0.90 -1.55 -2.62
CA ASP A 213 -0.19 -2.28 -3.68
C ASP A 213 1.31 -2.34 -3.36
N THR A 214 1.91 -3.53 -3.47
CA THR A 214 3.34 -3.71 -3.22
C THR A 214 4.04 -4.48 -4.32
N SER A 215 5.21 -3.95 -4.72
CA SER A 215 6.26 -4.64 -5.46
C SER A 215 7.52 -4.85 -4.62
N GLY A 216 7.43 -4.60 -3.32
CA GLY A 216 8.48 -4.76 -2.32
C GLY A 216 8.21 -5.92 -1.38
N LYS A 217 8.95 -5.97 -0.27
CA LYS A 217 8.87 -7.05 0.72
C LYS A 217 7.98 -6.62 1.89
N VAL A 218 6.99 -7.45 2.24
CA VAL A 218 6.17 -7.28 3.45
C VAL A 218 6.42 -8.47 4.37
N ASP A 219 6.89 -8.24 5.59
CA ASP A 219 7.44 -9.33 6.40
C ASP A 219 7.21 -9.17 7.90
N ALA A 220 6.73 -10.22 8.55
CA ALA A 220 6.45 -10.20 9.98
C ALA A 220 5.47 -9.09 10.40
N CYS A 221 4.47 -8.78 9.56
CA CYS A 221 3.48 -7.75 9.81
C CYS A 221 2.16 -8.31 10.34
N THR A 222 1.44 -7.53 11.14
CA THR A 222 0.09 -7.88 11.63
C THR A 222 -0.92 -6.81 11.25
N ALA A 223 -2.08 -7.19 10.72
CA ALA A 223 -3.19 -6.28 10.47
C ALA A 223 -4.46 -6.76 11.15
N ALA A 224 -5.27 -5.84 11.66
CA ALA A 224 -6.59 -6.09 12.21
C ALA A 224 -7.56 -4.96 11.86
N GLY A 225 -8.86 -5.25 11.82
CA GLY A 225 -9.91 -4.27 11.54
C GLY A 225 -10.67 -4.57 10.25
N THR A 226 -11.00 -3.54 9.46
CA THR A 226 -11.82 -3.69 8.25
C THR A 226 -11.16 -3.04 7.02
N VAL A 227 -11.29 -3.73 5.89
CA VAL A 227 -10.86 -3.24 4.57
C VAL A 227 -12.01 -3.38 3.59
N TYR A 228 -12.49 -2.25 3.11
CA TYR A 228 -13.49 -2.14 2.05
C TYR A 228 -12.88 -1.43 0.84
N ALA A 229 -12.93 -2.08 -0.31
CA ALA A 229 -12.55 -1.52 -1.61
C ALA A 229 -13.76 -1.54 -2.53
N ASN A 230 -14.05 -0.41 -3.19
CA ASN A 230 -15.14 -0.32 -4.14
C ASN A 230 -14.81 0.49 -5.39
N GLY A 231 -15.10 -0.06 -6.57
CA GLY A 231 -14.85 0.63 -7.83
C GLY A 231 -15.62 0.06 -9.01
N ALA A 232 -15.48 0.71 -10.16
CA ALA A 232 -16.09 0.29 -11.42
C ALA A 232 -15.12 -0.50 -12.33
N GLU A 233 -13.80 -0.37 -12.14
CA GLU A 233 -12.80 -1.24 -12.76
C GLU A 233 -12.36 -2.37 -11.80
N SER A 234 -11.20 -2.97 -12.03
CA SER A 234 -10.64 -4.01 -11.17
C SER A 234 -10.50 -3.54 -9.71
N VAL A 235 -11.08 -4.31 -8.77
CA VAL A 235 -11.08 -4.01 -7.34
C VAL A 235 -10.30 -5.08 -6.57
N TYR A 236 -9.29 -4.66 -5.83
CA TYR A 236 -8.41 -5.53 -5.05
C TYR A 236 -8.51 -5.20 -3.55
N ALA A 237 -8.92 -6.17 -2.74
CA ALA A 237 -8.95 -6.06 -1.30
C ALA A 237 -8.20 -7.23 -0.66
N GLY A 238 -7.33 -6.93 0.31
CA GLY A 238 -6.75 -7.99 1.11
C GLY A 238 -6.38 -7.62 2.55
N GLY A 239 -6.29 -8.63 3.40
CA GLY A 239 -6.03 -8.41 4.82
C GLY A 239 -4.63 -7.85 5.10
N ILE A 240 -3.63 -8.17 4.26
CA ILE A 240 -2.29 -7.58 4.32
C ILE A 240 -2.05 -6.63 3.14
N ALA A 241 -2.27 -7.10 1.92
CA ALA A 241 -2.04 -6.33 0.70
C ALA A 241 -3.29 -6.32 -0.20
N GLY A 242 -3.57 -5.23 -0.91
CA GLY A 242 -4.53 -5.31 -2.02
C GLY A 242 -3.93 -6.14 -3.15
N VAL A 243 -2.72 -5.76 -3.59
CA VAL A 243 -2.00 -6.39 -4.70
C VAL A 243 -0.55 -6.73 -4.31
N SER A 244 -0.08 -7.92 -4.68
CA SER A 244 1.31 -8.36 -4.47
C SER A 244 2.02 -8.72 -5.78
N TRP A 245 3.08 -7.98 -6.11
CA TRP A 245 3.88 -8.15 -7.32
C TRP A 245 5.29 -8.64 -7.03
N ASN A 246 5.74 -9.70 -7.73
CA ASN A 246 7.15 -10.14 -7.90
C ASN A 246 7.98 -10.50 -6.64
N LYS A 247 7.59 -10.02 -5.45
CA LYS A 247 8.31 -10.13 -4.18
C LYS A 247 7.50 -10.97 -3.20
N GLU A 248 7.80 -10.83 -1.91
CA GLU A 248 7.37 -11.76 -0.88
C GLU A 248 6.55 -11.03 0.20
N ILE A 249 5.36 -11.57 0.46
CA ILE A 249 4.60 -11.34 1.69
C ILE A 249 4.85 -12.57 2.56
N SER A 250 5.49 -12.40 3.71
CA SER A 250 5.85 -13.54 4.56
C SER A 250 5.68 -13.29 6.04
N ARG A 251 5.39 -14.36 6.80
CA ARG A 251 5.31 -14.32 8.27
C ARG A 251 4.25 -13.33 8.79
N CYS A 252 3.23 -13.05 8.00
CA CYS A 252 2.22 -12.05 8.32
C CYS A 252 0.99 -12.68 8.99
N THR A 253 0.30 -11.91 9.83
CA THR A 253 -0.99 -12.30 10.41
C THR A 253 -2.07 -11.30 10.02
N ALA A 254 -3.15 -11.76 9.40
CA ALA A 254 -4.33 -10.95 9.09
C ALA A 254 -5.51 -11.36 9.98
N GLY A 255 -6.04 -10.41 10.74
CA GLY A 255 -7.29 -10.46 11.47
C GLY A 255 -8.24 -9.37 10.98
N VAL A 256 -8.39 -9.25 9.65
CA VAL A 256 -9.07 -8.16 8.96
C VAL A 256 -10.27 -8.71 8.20
N ASP A 257 -11.44 -8.11 8.36
CA ASP A 257 -12.60 -8.37 7.50
C ASP A 257 -12.40 -7.66 6.16
N VAL A 258 -12.47 -8.41 5.06
CA VAL A 258 -12.12 -7.96 3.72
C VAL A 258 -13.34 -7.97 2.82
N SER A 259 -13.59 -6.85 2.14
CA SER A 259 -14.66 -6.75 1.15
C SER A 259 -14.19 -6.00 -0.11
N ALA A 260 -14.21 -6.70 -1.25
CA ALA A 260 -14.06 -6.10 -2.57
C ALA A 260 -15.44 -6.05 -3.24
N ALA A 261 -15.91 -4.86 -3.59
CA ALA A 261 -17.20 -4.66 -4.22
C ALA A 261 -17.06 -3.88 -5.54
N GLY A 262 -17.81 -4.24 -6.58
CA GLY A 262 -17.78 -3.47 -7.82
C GLY A 262 -18.98 -3.69 -8.73
N VAL A 263 -18.98 -3.02 -9.88
CA VAL A 263 -20.13 -2.99 -10.79
C VAL A 263 -19.84 -3.43 -12.24
N SER A 264 -18.59 -3.54 -12.69
CA SER A 264 -18.35 -3.82 -14.13
C SER A 264 -17.20 -4.75 -14.45
N ASP A 265 -16.06 -4.65 -13.76
CA ASP A 265 -14.87 -5.47 -14.07
C ASP A 265 -14.64 -6.55 -12.99
N ASP A 266 -13.40 -6.92 -12.70
CA ASP A 266 -13.06 -8.02 -11.81
C ASP A 266 -12.92 -7.63 -10.34
N MET A 267 -13.43 -8.49 -9.44
CA MET A 267 -13.34 -8.30 -7.99
C MET A 267 -12.42 -9.35 -7.37
N TYR A 268 -11.47 -8.91 -6.56
CA TYR A 268 -10.43 -9.74 -5.98
C TYR A 268 -10.38 -9.55 -4.46
N ALA A 269 -10.85 -10.53 -3.69
CA ALA A 269 -10.78 -10.52 -2.24
C ALA A 269 -9.90 -11.66 -1.71
N GLY A 270 -8.95 -11.34 -0.83
CA GLY A 270 -8.06 -12.33 -0.23
C GLY A 270 -7.75 -12.05 1.23
N GLY A 271 -7.73 -13.09 2.08
CA GLY A 271 -7.37 -12.91 3.49
C GLY A 271 -5.94 -12.35 3.70
N VAL A 272 -5.01 -12.64 2.79
CA VAL A 272 -3.67 -12.03 2.74
C VAL A 272 -3.59 -11.00 1.62
N ALA A 273 -3.87 -11.41 0.38
CA ALA A 273 -3.82 -10.52 -0.78
C ALA A 273 -4.94 -10.76 -1.77
N GLY A 274 -5.60 -9.70 -2.27
CA GLY A 274 -6.62 -9.84 -3.33
C GLY A 274 -6.03 -10.53 -4.57
N MET A 275 -4.85 -10.08 -4.99
CA MET A 275 -4.10 -10.66 -6.10
C MET A 275 -2.66 -11.02 -5.71
N ASN A 276 -2.20 -12.20 -6.14
CA ASN A 276 -0.80 -12.62 -6.02
C ASN A 276 -0.13 -12.91 -7.37
N GLN A 277 1.00 -12.24 -7.61
CA GLN A 277 1.99 -12.55 -8.65
C GLN A 277 3.41 -12.73 -8.09
N GLY A 278 3.55 -12.73 -6.76
CA GLY A 278 4.80 -12.97 -6.04
C GLY A 278 4.76 -14.24 -5.19
N VAL A 279 5.32 -14.18 -3.99
CA VAL A 279 5.34 -15.28 -3.03
C VAL A 279 4.55 -14.86 -1.79
N ILE A 280 3.60 -15.70 -1.37
CA ILE A 280 2.96 -15.62 -0.06
C ILE A 280 3.43 -16.83 0.75
N ALA A 281 4.11 -16.60 1.87
CA ALA A 281 4.74 -17.68 2.64
C ALA A 281 4.55 -17.51 4.15
N ASP A 282 4.23 -18.59 4.87
CA ASP A 282 4.15 -18.57 6.35
C ASP A 282 3.17 -17.50 6.88
N CYS A 283 2.04 -17.31 6.19
CA CYS A 283 1.03 -16.33 6.57
C CYS A 283 -0.15 -17.01 7.28
N THR A 284 -0.73 -16.32 8.26
CA THR A 284 -1.93 -16.79 8.96
C THR A 284 -3.08 -15.79 8.85
N VAL A 285 -4.26 -16.25 8.46
CA VAL A 285 -5.51 -15.46 8.49
C VAL A 285 -6.40 -16.02 9.59
N LYS A 286 -6.96 -15.14 10.44
CA LYS A 286 -7.68 -15.53 11.68
C LYS A 286 -8.98 -14.77 11.88
N SER A 287 -10.09 -15.51 11.93
CA SER A 287 -11.42 -15.04 12.34
C SER A 287 -11.88 -13.84 11.52
N CYS A 288 -11.84 -13.98 10.20
CA CYS A 288 -12.18 -12.94 9.24
C CYS A 288 -13.26 -13.40 8.28
N ASP A 289 -14.07 -12.45 7.81
CA ASP A 289 -14.88 -12.62 6.62
C ASP A 289 -14.11 -12.10 5.39
N VAL A 290 -14.04 -12.90 4.32
CA VAL A 290 -13.48 -12.50 3.02
C VAL A 290 -14.57 -12.55 1.97
N SER A 291 -14.95 -11.39 1.45
CA SER A 291 -16.06 -11.23 0.50
C SER A 291 -15.63 -10.54 -0.79
N ALA A 292 -16.04 -11.09 -1.93
CA ALA A 292 -15.98 -10.42 -3.23
C ALA A 292 -17.39 -10.33 -3.84
N VAL A 293 -17.83 -9.15 -4.25
CA VAL A 293 -19.21 -8.92 -4.72
C VAL A 293 -19.23 -8.09 -5.99
N CYS A 294 -19.83 -8.61 -7.05
CA CYS A 294 -20.22 -7.84 -8.23
C CYS A 294 -21.73 -7.59 -8.26
N SER A 295 -22.14 -6.34 -8.41
CA SER A 295 -23.56 -5.95 -8.45
C SER A 295 -24.01 -5.20 -9.71
N GLY A 296 -23.16 -5.03 -10.73
CA GLY A 296 -23.59 -4.36 -11.96
C GLY A 296 -23.94 -5.33 -13.09
N GLU A 297 -23.99 -4.83 -14.32
CA GLU A 297 -24.71 -5.49 -15.43
C GLU A 297 -23.77 -6.12 -16.48
N ASP A 298 -22.46 -5.89 -16.36
CA ASP A 298 -21.46 -6.39 -17.30
C ASP A 298 -20.87 -7.74 -16.87
N TRP A 299 -20.23 -8.40 -17.82
CA TRP A 299 -19.49 -9.62 -17.57
C TRP A 299 -18.30 -9.35 -16.65
N THR A 300 -18.18 -10.19 -15.62
CA THR A 300 -17.24 -9.99 -14.52
C THR A 300 -16.70 -11.33 -14.05
N TYR A 301 -15.47 -11.32 -13.56
CA TYR A 301 -14.97 -12.37 -12.69
C TYR A 301 -14.91 -11.90 -11.23
N THR A 302 -15.49 -12.70 -10.34
CA THR A 302 -15.45 -12.43 -8.90
C THR A 302 -14.66 -13.52 -8.21
N TYR A 303 -13.53 -13.15 -7.60
CA TYR A 303 -12.57 -14.05 -6.98
C TYR A 303 -12.48 -13.80 -5.47
N ALA A 304 -12.80 -14.81 -4.66
CA ALA A 304 -12.58 -14.77 -3.22
C ALA A 304 -11.78 -15.98 -2.75
N GLY A 305 -10.77 -15.75 -1.90
CA GLY A 305 -10.03 -16.83 -1.27
C GLY A 305 -9.53 -16.51 0.13
N GLY A 306 -9.49 -17.53 0.98
CA GLY A 306 -9.06 -17.37 2.37
C GLY A 306 -7.60 -16.88 2.52
N ILE A 307 -6.75 -17.09 1.52
CA ILE A 307 -5.42 -16.48 1.39
C ILE A 307 -5.42 -15.44 0.26
N THR A 308 -5.87 -15.82 -0.94
CA THR A 308 -5.84 -14.94 -2.11
C THR A 308 -7.05 -15.13 -3.02
N GLY A 309 -7.58 -14.04 -3.58
CA GLY A 309 -8.62 -14.13 -4.60
C GLY A 309 -8.09 -14.82 -5.86
N ARG A 310 -7.03 -14.27 -6.47
CA ARG A 310 -6.39 -14.85 -7.66
C ARG A 310 -4.88 -15.01 -7.52
N ASN A 311 -4.40 -16.25 -7.69
CA ASN A 311 -2.99 -16.58 -7.75
C ASN A 311 -2.57 -16.81 -9.22
N TYR A 312 -1.77 -15.93 -9.78
CA TYR A 312 -1.33 -15.99 -11.18
C TYR A 312 -0.20 -17.01 -11.39
N GLU A 313 0.15 -17.28 -12.66
CA GLU A 313 1.17 -18.27 -13.06
C GLU A 313 2.54 -18.09 -12.38
N SER A 314 2.96 -16.84 -12.12
CA SER A 314 4.21 -16.54 -11.41
C SER A 314 4.07 -16.65 -9.89
N GLY A 315 2.85 -16.79 -9.39
CA GLY A 315 2.50 -16.78 -7.97
C GLY A 315 2.80 -18.10 -7.26
N GLU A 316 3.39 -18.01 -6.08
CA GLU A 316 3.61 -19.14 -5.16
C GLU A 316 2.96 -18.84 -3.81
N ILE A 317 2.16 -19.77 -3.31
CA ILE A 317 1.57 -19.72 -1.97
C ILE A 317 2.06 -20.95 -1.22
N LYS A 318 2.67 -20.76 -0.04
CA LYS A 318 3.14 -21.89 0.76
C LYS A 318 3.07 -21.68 2.26
N ASP A 319 2.99 -22.77 3.00
CA ASP A 319 3.07 -22.77 4.47
C ASP A 319 2.02 -21.84 5.11
N CYS A 320 0.86 -21.63 4.46
CA CYS A 320 -0.16 -20.69 4.91
C CYS A 320 -1.32 -21.39 5.62
N VAL A 321 -1.93 -20.69 6.58
CA VAL A 321 -3.10 -21.18 7.33
C VAL A 321 -4.19 -20.13 7.34
N THR A 322 -5.44 -20.52 7.11
CA THR A 322 -6.60 -19.63 7.18
C THR A 322 -7.79 -20.32 7.81
N ASP A 323 -8.55 -19.61 8.64
CA ASP A 323 -9.87 -20.05 9.11
C ASP A 323 -10.99 -19.10 8.63
N ALA A 324 -10.70 -18.27 7.61
CA ALA A 324 -11.62 -17.25 7.11
C ALA A 324 -12.86 -17.85 6.45
N ASP A 325 -14.01 -17.23 6.73
CA ASP A 325 -15.25 -17.52 6.01
C ASP A 325 -15.22 -16.76 4.66
N VAL A 326 -15.27 -17.51 3.56
CA VAL A 326 -15.10 -17.00 2.20
C VAL A 326 -16.43 -16.97 1.48
N SER A 327 -16.77 -15.81 0.90
CA SER A 327 -17.94 -15.66 0.05
C SER A 327 -17.60 -14.91 -1.23
N ALA A 328 -18.16 -15.35 -2.35
CA ALA A 328 -18.12 -14.60 -3.59
C ALA A 328 -19.50 -14.56 -4.22
N SER A 329 -19.91 -13.41 -4.77
CA SER A 329 -21.19 -13.32 -5.45
C SER A 329 -21.19 -12.37 -6.64
N ALA A 330 -22.01 -12.69 -7.63
CA ALA A 330 -22.24 -11.85 -8.80
C ALA A 330 -23.72 -11.85 -9.17
N SER A 331 -24.34 -10.67 -9.13
CA SER A 331 -25.75 -10.50 -9.52
C SER A 331 -25.93 -10.02 -10.97
N ALA A 332 -24.85 -10.00 -11.75
CA ALA A 332 -24.86 -9.46 -13.10
C ALA A 332 -25.73 -10.29 -14.04
N VAL A 333 -26.61 -9.60 -14.76
CA VAL A 333 -27.41 -10.16 -15.85
C VAL A 333 -26.98 -9.46 -17.12
N PRO A 334 -26.39 -10.17 -18.10
CA PRO A 334 -25.89 -9.57 -19.33
C PRO A 334 -26.97 -8.75 -20.04
N ALA A 335 -26.62 -7.54 -20.49
CA ALA A 335 -27.54 -6.65 -21.21
C ALA A 335 -27.91 -7.15 -22.62
N ASP A 336 -27.18 -8.12 -23.16
CA ASP A 336 -27.42 -8.77 -24.45
C ASP A 336 -27.44 -10.30 -24.35
N ASP A 337 -28.06 -10.97 -25.33
CA ASP A 337 -28.16 -12.44 -25.41
C ASP A 337 -26.81 -13.14 -25.71
N ASN A 338 -25.68 -12.49 -25.41
CA ASN A 338 -24.35 -13.08 -25.55
C ASN A 338 -24.05 -13.95 -24.32
N ASP A 339 -23.35 -15.08 -24.50
CA ASP A 339 -23.04 -16.06 -23.44
C ASP A 339 -22.06 -15.54 -22.36
N ASN A 340 -21.96 -14.22 -22.16
CA ASN A 340 -21.01 -13.56 -21.27
C ASN A 340 -21.57 -13.44 -19.85
N TRP A 341 -21.95 -14.56 -19.26
CA TRP A 341 -22.46 -14.64 -17.88
C TRP A 341 -21.34 -14.41 -16.85
N PRO A 342 -21.64 -13.81 -15.69
CA PRO A 342 -20.64 -13.63 -14.65
C PRO A 342 -20.11 -14.99 -14.16
N GLN A 343 -18.84 -15.03 -13.79
CA GLN A 343 -18.26 -16.21 -13.15
C GLN A 343 -17.76 -15.87 -11.75
N VAL A 344 -18.10 -16.74 -10.80
CA VAL A 344 -17.72 -16.63 -9.40
C VAL A 344 -16.76 -17.74 -9.04
N PHE A 345 -15.65 -17.39 -8.39
CA PHE A 345 -14.63 -18.31 -7.89
C PHE A 345 -14.44 -18.12 -6.38
N ALA A 346 -14.85 -19.11 -5.60
CA ALA A 346 -14.72 -19.10 -4.14
C ALA A 346 -13.91 -20.32 -3.67
N GLY A 347 -12.77 -20.09 -3.01
CA GLY A 347 -11.97 -21.18 -2.47
C GLY A 347 -11.50 -20.94 -1.04
N GLY A 348 -11.47 -21.97 -0.21
CA GLY A 348 -11.02 -21.84 1.17
C GLY A 348 -9.56 -21.36 1.29
N LEU A 349 -8.71 -21.62 0.29
CA LEU A 349 -7.38 -21.03 0.16
C LEU A 349 -7.35 -19.97 -0.94
N VAL A 350 -7.78 -20.34 -2.15
CA VAL A 350 -7.64 -19.49 -3.34
C VAL A 350 -8.90 -19.54 -4.20
N GLY A 351 -9.41 -18.41 -4.66
CA GLY A 351 -10.53 -18.37 -5.61
C GLY A 351 -10.16 -19.03 -6.94
N TYR A 352 -9.16 -18.47 -7.62
CA TYR A 352 -8.61 -19.01 -8.87
C TYR A 352 -7.10 -19.16 -8.82
N ASN A 353 -6.59 -20.36 -9.12
CA ASN A 353 -5.16 -20.67 -9.11
C ASN A 353 -4.63 -21.03 -10.51
N ALA A 354 -3.66 -20.27 -11.00
CA ALA A 354 -2.80 -20.66 -12.14
C ALA A 354 -1.35 -20.91 -11.70
N GLY A 355 -1.01 -20.60 -10.45
CA GLY A 355 0.34 -20.71 -9.90
C GLY A 355 0.56 -21.99 -9.08
N LYS A 356 1.37 -21.88 -8.03
CA LYS A 356 1.71 -23.00 -7.14
C LYS A 356 1.14 -22.77 -5.75
N ILE A 357 0.55 -23.82 -5.19
CA ILE A 357 0.09 -23.85 -3.80
C ILE A 357 0.68 -25.09 -3.13
N ALA A 358 1.35 -24.91 -2.00
CA ALA A 358 1.99 -26.00 -1.27
C ALA A 358 1.82 -25.87 0.24
N ASP A 359 1.56 -26.98 0.93
CA ASP A 359 1.67 -27.04 2.40
C ASP A 359 0.74 -26.04 3.14
N CYS A 360 -0.48 -25.83 2.62
CA CYS A 360 -1.45 -24.87 3.16
C CYS A 360 -2.67 -25.54 3.83
N LEU A 361 -3.25 -24.89 4.83
CA LEU A 361 -4.42 -25.38 5.55
C LEU A 361 -5.54 -24.33 5.57
N THR A 362 -6.79 -24.76 5.37
CA THR A 362 -7.98 -23.93 5.53
C THR A 362 -9.03 -24.60 6.40
N SER A 363 -9.85 -23.86 7.14
CA SER A 363 -10.95 -24.43 7.93
C SER A 363 -12.26 -23.62 7.94
N GLY A 364 -12.29 -22.47 7.27
CA GLY A 364 -13.49 -21.64 7.19
C GLY A 364 -14.51 -22.18 6.19
N SER A 365 -15.70 -21.58 6.20
CA SER A 365 -16.76 -21.90 5.23
C SER A 365 -16.51 -21.23 3.88
N VAL A 366 -17.09 -21.79 2.82
CA VAL A 366 -16.96 -21.27 1.46
C VAL A 366 -18.35 -21.23 0.83
N SER A 367 -18.73 -20.09 0.26
CA SER A 367 -19.96 -19.91 -0.50
C SER A 367 -19.73 -19.14 -1.81
N GLY A 368 -20.47 -19.51 -2.84
CA GLY A 368 -20.47 -18.85 -4.14
C GLY A 368 -21.90 -18.70 -4.65
N GLU A 369 -22.27 -17.51 -5.12
CA GLU A 369 -23.62 -17.23 -5.64
C GLU A 369 -23.54 -16.41 -6.93
N ALA A 370 -24.04 -16.94 -8.05
CA ALA A 370 -24.14 -16.19 -9.29
C ALA A 370 -25.39 -16.58 -10.07
N GLU A 371 -25.87 -15.64 -10.89
CA GLU A 371 -26.80 -15.96 -11.98
C GLU A 371 -26.11 -16.75 -13.11
N GLY A 372 -24.77 -16.62 -13.21
CA GLY A 372 -23.91 -17.34 -14.14
C GLY A 372 -23.24 -18.58 -13.53
N GLU A 373 -21.95 -18.77 -13.82
CA GLU A 373 -21.20 -19.95 -13.36
C GLU A 373 -20.61 -19.73 -11.96
N VAL A 374 -20.66 -20.79 -11.14
CA VAL A 374 -20.11 -20.79 -9.79
C VAL A 374 -19.11 -21.93 -9.64
N PHE A 375 -17.87 -21.57 -9.35
CA PHE A 375 -16.77 -22.45 -9.03
C PHE A 375 -16.46 -22.29 -7.54
N SER A 376 -16.91 -23.25 -6.73
CA SER A 376 -16.70 -23.22 -5.28
C SER A 376 -16.16 -24.55 -4.77
N ASP A 377 -15.09 -24.48 -3.98
CA ASP A 377 -14.44 -25.64 -3.39
C ASP A 377 -13.81 -25.30 -2.03
N ALA A 378 -13.67 -26.31 -1.17
CA ALA A 378 -13.09 -26.11 0.16
C ALA A 378 -11.61 -25.71 0.10
N LEU A 379 -10.87 -25.99 -0.98
CA LEU A 379 -9.48 -25.57 -1.16
C LEU A 379 -9.36 -24.48 -2.22
N VAL A 380 -9.71 -24.79 -3.47
CA VAL A 380 -9.47 -23.89 -4.62
C VAL A 380 -10.68 -23.88 -5.53
N GLY A 381 -11.29 -22.70 -5.73
CA GLY A 381 -12.50 -22.58 -6.54
C GLY A 381 -12.30 -23.12 -7.96
N GLN A 382 -11.23 -22.68 -8.63
CA GLN A 382 -10.79 -23.19 -9.93
C GLN A 382 -9.25 -23.31 -9.96
N ASP A 383 -8.74 -24.46 -10.40
CA ASP A 383 -7.30 -24.76 -10.46
C ASP A 383 -6.83 -25.10 -11.88
N GLU A 384 -5.87 -24.31 -12.38
CA GLU A 384 -5.09 -24.51 -13.61
C GLU A 384 -3.58 -24.61 -13.31
N GLY A 385 -3.22 -24.62 -12.03
CA GLY A 385 -1.83 -24.62 -11.55
C GLY A 385 -1.43 -25.95 -10.92
N THR A 386 -0.77 -25.84 -9.75
CA THR A 386 -0.41 -27.00 -8.92
C THR A 386 -0.87 -26.78 -7.50
N VAL A 387 -1.46 -27.82 -6.90
CA VAL A 387 -1.84 -27.83 -5.48
C VAL A 387 -1.30 -29.08 -4.83
N LYS A 388 -0.43 -28.90 -3.83
CA LYS A 388 0.27 -30.00 -3.17
C LYS A 388 0.20 -29.88 -1.65
N ASN A 389 -0.03 -30.99 -0.97
CA ASN A 389 -0.01 -31.07 0.49
C ASN A 389 -0.94 -30.05 1.16
N CYS A 390 -2.10 -29.75 0.57
CA CYS A 390 -3.05 -28.80 1.14
C CYS A 390 -4.28 -29.53 1.71
N ALA A 391 -4.89 -29.02 2.77
CA ALA A 391 -6.09 -29.64 3.35
C ALA A 391 -7.11 -28.61 3.86
N ALA A 392 -8.39 -28.97 3.74
CA ALA A 392 -9.51 -28.24 4.31
C ALA A 392 -10.07 -29.02 5.51
N GLY A 393 -10.03 -28.40 6.70
CA GLY A 393 -10.38 -29.03 7.97
C GLY A 393 -9.56 -30.30 8.25
N ASP A 394 -10.23 -31.35 8.72
CA ASP A 394 -9.65 -32.69 8.91
C ASP A 394 -9.64 -33.55 7.61
N GLY A 395 -9.80 -32.91 6.44
CA GLY A 395 -9.84 -33.57 5.14
C GLY A 395 -8.50 -34.20 4.70
N PRO A 396 -8.51 -35.09 3.68
CA PRO A 396 -7.28 -35.65 3.14
C PRO A 396 -6.41 -34.57 2.48
N MET A 397 -5.09 -34.72 2.56
CA MET A 397 -4.15 -33.85 1.86
C MET A 397 -4.30 -33.99 0.34
N SER A 398 -4.37 -32.87 -0.37
CA SER A 398 -4.41 -32.83 -1.83
C SER A 398 -3.04 -33.12 -2.44
N ASP A 399 -3.04 -33.79 -3.58
CA ASP A 399 -1.87 -33.94 -4.46
C ASP A 399 -2.36 -33.93 -5.91
N ASN A 400 -2.57 -32.72 -6.44
CA ASN A 400 -2.90 -32.51 -7.84
C ASN A 400 -1.66 -31.97 -8.55
N THR A 401 -0.97 -32.87 -9.25
CA THR A 401 -0.10 -32.48 -10.36
C THR A 401 -0.97 -32.42 -11.62
N PRO A 402 -0.92 -31.36 -12.44
CA PRO A 402 -1.74 -31.29 -13.65
C PRO A 402 -1.52 -32.54 -14.49
N SER A 403 -2.60 -33.26 -14.78
CA SER A 403 -2.57 -34.38 -15.72
C SER A 403 -2.17 -33.84 -17.08
N ASP A 404 -1.21 -34.51 -17.72
CA ASP A 404 -0.76 -34.27 -19.10
C ASP A 404 -1.85 -34.65 -20.12
N ASP A 405 -3.04 -34.07 -19.98
CA ASP A 405 -4.15 -34.16 -20.91
C ASP A 405 -4.29 -32.82 -21.64
N SER A 406 -3.26 -32.47 -22.43
CA SER A 406 -3.40 -31.48 -23.48
C SER A 406 -4.29 -32.05 -24.60
N ALA A 407 -5.59 -31.81 -24.50
CA ALA A 407 -6.53 -32.01 -25.60
C ALA A 407 -7.49 -30.80 -25.70
N GLU A 408 -7.02 -29.78 -26.41
CA GLU A 408 -7.77 -28.78 -27.19
C GLU A 408 -9.13 -28.26 -26.67
N SER A 409 -9.10 -27.07 -26.08
CA SER A 409 -9.90 -25.93 -26.58
C SER A 409 -9.16 -24.61 -26.29
N PRO A 410 -9.05 -23.68 -27.25
CA PRO A 410 -8.28 -22.46 -27.05
C PRO A 410 -9.14 -21.40 -26.37
N ILE A 411 -8.91 -21.13 -25.09
CA ILE A 411 -9.28 -19.86 -24.48
C ILE A 411 -8.30 -18.80 -25.03
N PRO A 412 -8.77 -17.67 -25.59
CA PRO A 412 -7.88 -16.70 -26.21
C PRO A 412 -6.98 -16.06 -25.15
N ALA A 413 -5.68 -16.25 -25.29
CA ALA A 413 -4.66 -15.49 -24.59
C ALA A 413 -4.87 -13.99 -24.88
N LEU A 414 -5.46 -13.24 -23.93
CA LEU A 414 -5.44 -11.79 -23.96
C LEU A 414 -4.11 -11.31 -23.36
N GLY A 415 -3.46 -10.41 -24.09
CA GLY A 415 -2.03 -10.14 -24.00
C GLY A 415 -1.55 -9.54 -22.69
N MET A 416 -0.33 -9.94 -22.32
CA MET A 416 0.64 -9.16 -21.55
C MET A 416 0.45 -7.65 -21.70
N VAL A 417 -0.01 -6.98 -20.64
CA VAL A 417 0.44 -5.62 -20.35
C VAL A 417 1.75 -5.75 -19.59
N LEU A 418 2.84 -5.96 -20.34
CA LEU A 418 4.19 -5.81 -19.82
C LEU A 418 4.41 -4.35 -19.44
N GLY A 419 4.90 -4.14 -18.22
CA GLY A 419 5.17 -2.83 -17.65
C GLY A 419 6.12 -1.95 -18.46
N GLY A 420 5.89 -0.65 -18.30
CA GLY A 420 6.76 0.48 -18.63
C GLY A 420 5.95 1.73 -18.27
N LEU A 421 6.36 2.60 -17.35
CA LEU A 421 7.66 3.23 -17.28
C LEU A 421 8.01 3.61 -15.84
N CYS A 422 9.25 3.29 -15.45
CA CYS A 422 9.99 4.03 -14.44
C CYS A 422 11.13 4.80 -15.13
N ALA A 423 11.22 6.10 -14.83
CA ALA A 423 12.38 6.99 -14.88
C ALA A 423 12.97 7.55 -16.20
N ALA A 424 13.20 8.88 -16.13
CA ALA A 424 14.25 9.71 -16.75
C ALA A 424 13.95 10.44 -18.09
N GLY A 425 13.90 11.78 -18.00
CA GLY A 425 13.83 12.68 -19.16
C GLY A 425 14.19 14.14 -18.83
N VAL A 426 15.35 14.36 -18.21
CA VAL A 426 15.99 15.66 -18.02
C VAL A 426 16.33 16.33 -19.37
N LEU A 427 16.10 17.65 -19.46
CA LEU A 427 16.68 18.64 -20.41
C LEU A 427 16.41 18.47 -21.92
N ARG A 428 15.75 19.48 -22.51
CA ARG A 428 16.39 20.34 -23.54
C ARG A 428 15.66 21.66 -23.76
N ARG A 429 16.47 22.73 -23.69
CA ARG A 429 16.28 24.12 -24.17
C ARG A 429 15.49 24.16 -25.49
N LYS A 430 14.56 25.09 -25.68
CA LYS A 430 14.75 26.54 -25.83
C LYS A 430 13.42 27.25 -25.68
#